data_AF-A0AAU1UVZ2-F1
#
_entry.id   AF-A0AAU1UVZ2-F1
#
_cell.length_a   1.000
_cell.length_b   1.000
_cell.length_c   1.000
_cell.angle_alpha   90.00
_cell.angle_beta   90.00
_cell.angle_gamma   90.00
#
_symmetry.space_group_name_H-M   'P 1'
#
loop_
_entity.id
_entity.type
_entity.pdbx_description
1 polymer ?
#
loop_
_entity_poly.entity_id
_entity_poly.type
_entity_poly.pdbx_seq_one_letter_code
_entity_poly.pdbx_strand_id
1 'polypeptide(L)'
;MIATHLRGLRLRVVGAVLALLAGILAATISTAGTAQAASSLPCDIYGSAGTPCAAAHSTTRALYASYNGSLYQVKRASDSATTNIGVLSAGGYANAAAQDSFCSGTTCVITKIYDQSSNHNDLTIEGPGGNGGQDVGAIANALPVTVGGHKAYGIFVNAGVGYRDNSTTGIATGSSPEGAYMVTSGHHVNNRCCFDYGNAETSGNDTGNGHMDAINFGTECWFSCSGAGSGPWVEADLENGLFFGGNGANSNNKGNSSEFVTALEKNNGKTTYAIKGGNAQSGSLTTWYNGALPNLGGYTPMSLEGAIVLGTGGDNSNGSAGSFFEGVMTSGYPTDAADNAVQANVTSVGYTTPTASFPVAGTAYRLTNVNSSKVLDAVNCGTANGTAIDQWASLGNSCQQWKFAGAGNGHYTITNVNSGTVLDDKDCGQSNGTAVQLWASLGNTCQQWDVTAVGSHYTISNVNTGMVLDVTNCSTANGTAVRQWQQLDNTCQQWNIAP
;
A
#
# COMPACT_ATOMS: atom_id res chain seq x y z
N MET A 1 29.04 -86.58 24.80
CA MET A 1 29.99 -86.55 25.93
C MET A 1 29.88 -85.17 26.58
N ILE A 2 29.62 -85.15 27.90
CA ILE A 2 29.74 -84.02 28.86
C ILE A 2 28.80 -82.84 28.58
N ALA A 3 27.61 -82.68 29.17
CA ALA A 3 27.14 -82.70 30.57
C ALA A 3 27.56 -81.48 31.42
N THR A 4 26.53 -80.84 32.00
CA THR A 4 26.47 -80.21 33.35
C THR A 4 27.17 -78.84 33.54
N HIS A 5 26.67 -77.83 34.28
CA HIS A 5 25.69 -77.82 35.38
C HIS A 5 25.30 -76.38 35.83
N LEU A 6 24.13 -76.27 36.49
CA LEU A 6 23.75 -75.37 37.61
C LEU A 6 23.69 -73.84 37.38
N ARG A 7 22.86 -73.02 38.06
CA ARG A 7 21.54 -73.07 38.72
C ARG A 7 21.30 -71.64 39.26
N GLY A 8 20.05 -71.16 39.28
CA GLY A 8 19.65 -69.98 40.09
C GLY A 8 18.46 -69.18 39.54
N LEU A 9 17.21 -69.67 39.62
CA LEU A 9 16.15 -69.23 40.57
C LEU A 9 15.68 -67.77 40.31
N ARG A 10 14.42 -67.38 39.99
CA ARG A 10 13.07 -67.82 40.43
C ARG A 10 11.94 -67.30 39.49
N LEU A 11 10.83 -68.07 39.44
CA LEU A 11 9.39 -67.75 39.18
C LEU A 11 9.00 -67.05 37.85
N ARG A 12 8.31 -67.66 36.85
CA ARG A 12 6.89 -68.12 36.73
C ARG A 12 5.89 -67.01 37.12
N VAL A 13 4.92 -66.52 36.31
CA VAL A 13 3.92 -67.13 35.39
C VAL A 13 3.33 -66.03 34.46
N VAL A 14 3.35 -66.22 33.13
CA VAL A 14 2.23 -66.35 32.15
C VAL A 14 1.03 -65.38 32.28
N GLY A 15 0.75 -64.69 31.17
CA GLY A 15 -0.56 -64.11 30.83
C GLY A 15 -0.62 -63.81 29.34
N ALA A 16 -1.29 -64.66 28.58
CA ALA A 16 -1.29 -64.70 27.11
C ALA A 16 -2.20 -63.65 26.46
N VAL A 17 -1.76 -63.24 25.27
CA VAL A 17 -2.41 -62.39 24.28
C VAL A 17 -3.57 -63.13 23.61
N LEU A 18 -4.71 -62.46 23.41
CA LEU A 18 -5.59 -62.75 22.27
C LEU A 18 -6.27 -61.46 21.79
N ALA A 19 -6.05 -61.17 20.51
CA ALA A 19 -6.60 -60.05 19.77
C ALA A 19 -8.06 -60.34 19.34
N LEU A 20 -8.88 -59.29 19.28
CA LEU A 20 -10.03 -59.25 18.37
C LEU A 20 -10.24 -57.82 17.89
N LEU A 21 -10.26 -57.65 16.56
CA LEU A 21 -10.54 -56.41 15.86
C LEU A 21 -12.00 -55.98 16.04
N ALA A 22 -12.22 -54.70 16.29
CA ALA A 22 -13.45 -53.99 15.99
C ALA A 22 -13.10 -52.66 15.34
N GLY A 23 -13.45 -52.51 14.06
CA GLY A 23 -13.35 -51.25 13.34
C GLY A 23 -14.41 -50.27 13.82
N ILE A 24 -14.00 -49.03 14.09
CA ILE A 24 -14.92 -47.90 14.25
C ILE A 24 -14.44 -46.78 13.35
N LEU A 25 -15.32 -46.43 12.42
CA LEU A 25 -15.27 -45.26 11.56
C LEU A 25 -15.44 -44.01 12.44
N ALA A 26 -14.35 -43.31 12.73
CA ALA A 26 -14.42 -42.03 13.43
C ALA A 26 -14.59 -40.91 12.39
N ALA A 27 -15.83 -40.44 12.26
CA ALA A 27 -16.13 -39.15 11.66
C ALA A 27 -15.42 -38.06 12.48
N THR A 28 -14.46 -37.37 11.88
CA THR A 28 -13.85 -36.18 12.49
C THR A 28 -14.88 -35.06 12.48
N ILE A 29 -15.58 -34.91 13.59
CA ILE A 29 -16.32 -33.69 13.93
C ILE A 29 -15.27 -32.60 14.08
N SER A 30 -15.27 -31.65 13.15
CA SER A 30 -14.47 -30.43 13.23
C SER A 30 -14.95 -29.60 14.43
N THR A 31 -14.30 -29.78 15.57
CA THR A 31 -14.39 -28.82 16.66
C THR A 31 -13.77 -27.52 16.17
N ALA A 32 -14.60 -26.50 15.98
CA ALA A 32 -14.16 -25.12 15.82
C ALA A 32 -13.16 -24.81 16.95
N GLY A 33 -11.89 -24.64 16.57
CA GLY A 33 -10.84 -24.23 17.49
C GLY A 33 -11.06 -22.79 17.89
N THR A 34 -11.50 -22.58 19.12
CA THR A 34 -11.44 -21.29 19.82
C THR A 34 -9.99 -20.92 20.11
N ALA A 35 -9.67 -19.64 19.88
CA ALA A 35 -8.46 -18.89 20.25
C ALA A 35 -7.15 -19.35 19.58
N GLN A 36 -6.81 -18.73 18.43
CA GLN A 36 -5.42 -18.63 17.99
C GLN A 36 -4.64 -17.89 19.09
N ALA A 37 -3.76 -18.62 19.78
CA ALA A 37 -2.74 -18.05 20.64
C ALA A 37 -1.85 -17.11 19.82
N ALA A 38 -1.52 -15.97 20.41
CA ALA A 38 -0.63 -14.94 19.88
C ALA A 38 0.62 -15.53 19.21
N SER A 39 0.65 -15.50 17.86
CA SER A 39 1.92 -15.48 17.15
C SER A 39 2.63 -14.18 17.52
N SER A 40 3.91 -14.24 17.90
CA SER A 40 4.73 -13.04 18.10
C SER A 40 4.64 -12.14 16.85
N LEU A 41 4.25 -10.88 17.05
CA LEU A 41 4.21 -9.85 16.00
C LEU A 41 5.55 -9.11 15.93
N PRO A 42 5.78 -8.25 14.91
CA PRO A 42 7.10 -7.68 14.65
C PRO A 42 7.79 -7.07 15.89
N CYS A 43 7.06 -6.32 16.72
CA CYS A 43 7.65 -5.72 17.91
C CYS A 43 7.82 -6.69 19.08
N ASP A 44 7.03 -7.76 19.17
CA ASP A 44 7.29 -8.85 20.12
C ASP A 44 8.59 -9.58 19.76
N ILE A 45 8.82 -9.81 18.46
CA ILE A 45 10.02 -10.46 17.92
C ILE A 45 11.26 -9.61 18.26
N TYR A 46 11.24 -8.34 17.89
CA TYR A 46 12.32 -7.40 18.18
C TYR A 46 12.59 -7.23 19.68
N GLY A 47 11.53 -7.11 20.49
CA GLY A 47 11.63 -7.04 21.95
C GLY A 47 12.29 -8.29 22.55
N SER A 48 11.89 -9.48 22.09
CA SER A 48 12.49 -10.75 22.55
C SER A 48 13.96 -10.91 22.15
N ALA A 49 14.37 -10.25 21.06
CA ALA A 49 15.75 -10.25 20.57
C ALA A 49 16.64 -9.19 21.25
N GLY A 50 16.10 -8.38 22.17
CA GLY A 50 16.84 -7.35 22.90
C GLY A 50 16.97 -6.01 22.16
N THR A 51 16.23 -5.79 21.09
CA THR A 51 16.17 -4.52 20.35
C THR A 51 14.72 -4.06 20.20
N PRO A 52 14.04 -3.67 21.29
CA PRO A 52 12.61 -3.40 21.27
C PRO A 52 12.25 -2.24 20.32
N CYS A 53 11.03 -2.27 19.77
CA CYS A 53 10.51 -1.15 19.01
C CYS A 53 10.44 0.11 19.90
N ALA A 54 11.08 1.18 19.44
CA ALA A 54 10.94 2.53 19.98
C ALA A 54 9.74 3.28 19.34
N ALA A 55 9.35 2.91 18.12
CA ALA A 55 8.11 3.33 17.50
C ALA A 55 7.57 2.23 16.56
N ALA A 56 6.26 2.14 16.43
CA ALA A 56 5.57 1.12 15.65
C ALA A 56 4.31 1.68 14.98
N HIS A 57 4.36 1.87 13.67
CA HIS A 57 3.32 2.54 12.88
C HIS A 57 2.70 1.59 11.87
N SER A 58 1.38 1.53 11.83
CA SER A 58 0.66 0.79 10.78
C SER A 58 -0.78 1.26 10.70
N THR A 59 -1.30 1.40 9.49
CA THR A 59 -2.73 1.61 9.25
C THR A 59 -3.46 0.31 8.92
N THR A 60 -2.75 -0.81 8.88
CA THR A 60 -3.27 -2.09 8.38
C THR A 60 -3.45 -3.14 9.47
N ARG A 61 -2.55 -3.21 10.46
CA ARG A 61 -2.60 -4.20 11.53
C ARG A 61 -1.85 -3.79 12.80
N ALA A 62 -2.12 -4.51 13.88
CA ALA A 62 -1.27 -4.47 15.07
C ALA A 62 0.14 -5.02 14.78
N LEU A 63 1.13 -4.47 15.46
CA LEU A 63 2.55 -4.87 15.43
C LEU A 63 3.03 -5.45 16.77
N TYR A 64 2.17 -5.44 17.80
CA TYR A 64 2.29 -6.22 19.03
C TYR A 64 1.08 -7.13 19.21
N ALA A 65 1.29 -8.37 19.62
CA ALA A 65 0.19 -9.33 19.81
C ALA A 65 -0.84 -8.87 20.85
N SER A 66 -0.43 -8.07 21.83
CA SER A 66 -1.32 -7.50 22.86
C SER A 66 -1.97 -6.18 22.46
N TYR A 67 -1.61 -5.57 21.33
CA TYR A 67 -2.11 -4.24 20.97
C TYR A 67 -3.59 -4.28 20.65
N ASN A 68 -4.39 -3.47 21.35
CA ASN A 68 -5.84 -3.36 21.15
C ASN A 68 -6.30 -1.91 21.00
N GLY A 69 -5.38 -1.02 20.59
CA GLY A 69 -5.60 0.42 20.50
C GLY A 69 -6.04 0.91 19.12
N SER A 70 -5.95 2.22 18.94
CA SER A 70 -6.19 2.89 17.66
C SER A 70 -4.97 2.75 16.75
N LEU A 71 -5.14 2.44 15.47
CA LEU A 71 -4.04 2.39 14.51
C LEU A 71 -3.81 3.76 13.87
N TYR A 72 -4.88 4.47 13.52
CA TYR A 72 -4.81 5.80 12.92
C TYR A 72 -6.10 6.60 13.14
N GLN A 73 -6.06 7.89 12.85
CA GLN A 73 -7.21 8.79 12.87
C GLN A 73 -7.55 9.27 11.46
N VAL A 74 -8.84 9.32 11.14
CA VAL A 74 -9.35 9.94 9.93
C VAL A 74 -10.17 11.18 10.24
N LYS A 75 -10.11 12.18 9.35
CA LYS A 75 -10.97 13.37 9.36
C LYS A 75 -11.79 13.41 8.09
N ARG A 76 -13.11 13.51 8.22
CA ARG A 76 -14.00 13.59 7.05
C ARG A 76 -14.21 15.03 6.60
N ALA A 77 -14.24 15.25 5.29
CA ALA A 77 -14.31 16.58 4.69
C ALA A 77 -15.68 17.26 4.89
N SER A 78 -16.76 16.48 5.01
CA SER A 78 -18.14 17.00 5.10
C SER A 78 -18.38 17.94 6.29
N ASP A 79 -17.75 17.68 7.43
CA ASP A 79 -17.98 18.42 8.67
C ASP A 79 -16.75 18.52 9.59
N SER A 80 -15.59 18.08 9.11
CA SER A 80 -14.33 18.05 9.87
C SER A 80 -14.35 17.18 11.13
N ALA A 81 -15.36 16.32 11.32
CA ALA A 81 -15.35 15.35 12.40
C ALA A 81 -14.18 14.37 12.23
N THR A 82 -13.66 13.87 13.34
CA THR A 82 -12.63 12.83 13.36
C THR A 82 -13.12 11.55 14.02
N THR A 83 -12.53 10.43 13.63
CA THR A 83 -12.67 9.16 14.36
C THR A 83 -11.38 8.36 14.27
N ASN A 84 -11.15 7.52 15.28
CA ASN A 84 -10.02 6.62 15.31
C ASN A 84 -10.41 5.26 14.75
N ILE A 85 -9.54 4.67 13.93
CA ILE A 85 -9.70 3.33 13.42
C ILE A 85 -8.79 2.42 14.23
N GLY A 86 -9.38 1.55 15.03
CA GLY A 86 -8.68 0.53 15.82
C GLY A 86 -8.60 -0.82 15.13
N VAL A 87 -8.15 -1.81 15.88
CA VAL A 87 -8.12 -3.21 15.45
C VAL A 87 -9.47 -3.91 15.69
N LEU A 88 -9.74 -4.95 14.90
CA LEU A 88 -10.91 -5.82 15.08
C LEU A 88 -10.83 -6.66 16.36
N SER A 89 -9.62 -6.99 16.79
CA SER A 89 -9.29 -7.69 18.03
C SER A 89 -7.83 -7.40 18.40
N ALA A 90 -7.45 -7.66 19.66
CA ALA A 90 -6.06 -7.50 20.09
C ALA A 90 -5.09 -8.27 19.17
N GLY A 91 -4.00 -7.64 18.74
CA GLY A 91 -3.04 -8.21 17.79
C GLY A 91 -3.56 -8.41 16.36
N GLY A 92 -4.77 -7.91 16.07
CA GLY A 92 -5.47 -8.14 14.81
C GLY A 92 -5.30 -7.05 13.76
N TYR A 93 -6.23 -7.04 12.80
CA TYR A 93 -6.20 -6.16 11.63
C TYR A 93 -7.08 -4.92 11.83
N ALA A 94 -6.83 -3.88 11.04
CA ALA A 94 -7.60 -2.64 11.05
C ALA A 94 -9.10 -2.87 10.81
N ASN A 95 -9.95 -2.15 11.54
CA ASN A 95 -11.39 -2.15 11.30
C ASN A 95 -11.77 -1.23 10.12
N ALA A 96 -11.47 -1.66 8.89
CA ALA A 96 -11.76 -0.88 7.68
C ALA A 96 -13.25 -0.54 7.52
N ALA A 97 -14.16 -1.40 8.01
CA ALA A 97 -15.60 -1.15 7.96
C ALA A 97 -16.01 0.09 8.77
N ALA A 98 -15.31 0.37 9.88
CA ALA A 98 -15.53 1.59 10.65
C ALA A 98 -15.13 2.85 9.87
N GLN A 99 -14.01 2.80 9.13
CA GLN A 99 -13.61 3.88 8.23
C GLN A 99 -14.64 4.07 7.11
N ASP A 100 -15.01 3.00 6.42
CA ASP A 100 -15.98 3.04 5.31
C ASP A 100 -17.30 3.68 5.76
N SER A 101 -17.79 3.30 6.93
CA SER A 101 -19.01 3.85 7.52
C SER A 101 -18.86 5.33 7.87
N PHE A 102 -17.73 5.71 8.47
CA PHE A 102 -17.47 7.09 8.90
C PHE A 102 -17.31 8.06 7.72
N CYS A 103 -16.68 7.58 6.65
CA CYS A 103 -16.35 8.33 5.44
C CYS A 103 -17.45 8.22 4.36
N SER A 104 -18.55 7.51 4.61
CA SER A 104 -19.63 7.34 3.63
C SER A 104 -20.17 8.68 3.13
N GLY A 105 -20.18 8.87 1.81
CA GLY A 105 -20.70 10.09 1.16
C GLY A 105 -19.77 11.30 1.26
N THR A 106 -18.51 11.12 1.65
CA THR A 106 -17.51 12.20 1.73
C THR A 106 -16.08 11.65 1.56
N THR A 107 -15.09 12.54 1.47
CA THR A 107 -13.68 12.16 1.47
C THR A 107 -13.14 12.19 2.88
N CYS A 108 -12.27 11.24 3.22
CA CYS A 108 -11.51 11.25 4.47
C CYS A 108 -10.03 11.39 4.18
N VAL A 109 -9.34 12.07 5.08
CA VAL A 109 -7.86 12.10 5.13
C VAL A 109 -7.38 11.48 6.43
N ILE A 110 -6.25 10.78 6.40
CA ILE A 110 -5.57 10.26 7.59
C ILE A 110 -4.82 11.42 8.24
N THR A 111 -5.20 11.82 9.45
CA THR A 111 -4.61 12.97 10.15
C THR A 111 -3.52 12.59 11.15
N LYS A 112 -3.53 11.34 11.60
CA LYS A 112 -2.57 10.81 12.56
C LYS A 112 -2.40 9.31 12.36
N ILE A 113 -1.18 8.82 12.51
CA ILE A 113 -0.84 7.39 12.57
C ILE A 113 -0.31 7.15 13.99
N TYR A 114 -1.02 6.33 14.75
CA TYR A 114 -0.67 6.12 16.15
C TYR A 114 0.55 5.20 16.27
N ASP A 115 1.45 5.55 17.18
CA ASP A 115 2.51 4.65 17.63
C ASP A 115 1.92 3.62 18.59
N GLN A 116 2.07 2.35 18.23
CA GLN A 116 1.58 1.23 19.02
C GLN A 116 2.47 0.89 20.21
N SER A 117 3.70 1.42 20.24
CA SER A 117 4.62 1.27 21.36
C SER A 117 4.14 2.04 22.59
N SER A 118 4.77 1.82 23.73
CA SER A 118 4.51 2.60 24.95
C SER A 118 5.01 4.04 24.88
N ASN A 119 5.79 4.42 23.86
CA ASN A 119 6.38 5.74 23.73
C ASN A 119 5.41 6.76 23.12
N HIS A 120 4.40 6.30 22.37
CA HIS A 120 3.38 7.15 21.76
C HIS A 120 3.98 8.24 20.83
N ASN A 121 4.98 7.87 20.04
CA ASN A 121 5.58 8.70 18.99
C ASN A 121 4.65 8.85 17.77
N ASP A 122 3.42 9.32 17.99
CA ASP A 122 2.38 9.41 16.97
C ASP A 122 2.80 10.33 15.81
N LEU A 123 2.75 9.82 14.58
CA LEU A 123 2.97 10.64 13.41
C LEU A 123 1.73 11.49 13.09
N THR A 124 1.92 12.80 12.91
CA THR A 124 0.87 13.72 12.47
C THR A 124 1.25 14.36 11.14
N ILE A 125 0.29 14.99 10.45
CA ILE A 125 0.58 15.68 9.17
C ILE A 125 1.73 16.65 9.38
N GLU A 126 2.75 16.51 8.55
CA GLU A 126 3.99 17.29 8.66
C GLU A 126 3.75 18.78 8.40
N GLY A 127 4.40 19.63 9.19
CA GLY A 127 4.42 21.07 8.99
C GLY A 127 5.46 21.50 7.95
N PRO A 128 5.51 22.79 7.58
CA PRO A 128 6.56 23.29 6.68
C PRO A 128 7.96 23.05 7.27
N GLY A 129 8.92 22.78 6.40
CA GLY A 129 10.33 22.58 6.74
C GLY A 129 11.27 23.47 5.92
N GLY A 130 12.53 23.06 5.81
CA GLY A 130 13.57 23.79 5.08
C GLY A 130 13.34 23.88 3.58
N ASN A 131 12.74 22.84 2.98
CA ASN A 131 12.55 22.72 1.54
C ASN A 131 11.07 22.54 1.11
N GLY A 132 10.21 22.09 2.03
CA GLY A 132 8.78 21.85 1.79
C GLY A 132 7.84 22.85 2.45
N GLY A 133 6.68 23.05 1.82
CA GLY A 133 5.55 23.76 2.42
C GLY A 133 4.76 22.88 3.41
N GLN A 134 3.59 23.37 3.83
CA GLN A 134 2.67 22.56 4.63
C GLN A 134 2.20 21.33 3.85
N ASP A 135 2.42 20.14 4.41
CA ASP A 135 1.94 18.89 3.83
C ASP A 135 0.47 18.64 4.12
N VAL A 136 -0.09 17.66 3.42
CA VAL A 136 -1.46 17.18 3.59
C VAL A 136 -1.50 15.72 4.03
N GLY A 137 -2.56 15.34 4.73
CA GLY A 137 -2.80 13.93 5.05
C GLY A 137 -3.22 13.14 3.81
N ALA A 138 -2.78 11.89 3.73
CA ALA A 138 -3.18 10.95 2.69
C ALA A 138 -4.70 10.72 2.67
N ILE A 139 -5.26 10.56 1.48
CA ILE A 139 -6.67 10.18 1.31
C ILE A 139 -6.86 8.75 1.85
N ALA A 140 -7.76 8.59 2.82
CA ALA A 140 -7.84 7.40 3.67
C ALA A 140 -8.21 6.10 2.93
N ASN A 141 -8.82 6.20 1.75
CA ASN A 141 -9.19 5.04 0.92
C ASN A 141 -8.37 4.92 -0.37
N ALA A 142 -7.32 5.72 -0.55
CA ALA A 142 -6.54 5.76 -1.80
C ALA A 142 -5.64 4.54 -2.00
N LEU A 143 -5.28 3.81 -0.94
CA LEU A 143 -4.46 2.60 -1.02
C LEU A 143 -5.16 1.41 -0.33
N PRO A 144 -6.20 0.83 -0.94
CA PRO A 144 -6.86 -0.33 -0.36
C PRO A 144 -5.96 -1.57 -0.46
N VAL A 145 -6.00 -2.41 0.57
CA VAL A 145 -5.19 -3.63 0.66
C VAL A 145 -5.96 -4.75 1.35
N THR A 146 -5.59 -5.99 1.09
CA THR A 146 -6.00 -7.14 1.90
C THR A 146 -4.79 -7.66 2.67
N VAL A 147 -4.94 -7.85 3.97
CA VAL A 147 -3.90 -8.35 4.87
C VAL A 147 -4.52 -9.38 5.82
N GLY A 148 -3.96 -10.59 5.84
CA GLY A 148 -4.52 -11.73 6.58
C GLY A 148 -5.96 -12.06 6.20
N GLY A 149 -6.35 -11.82 4.94
CA GLY A 149 -7.73 -11.96 4.47
C GLY A 149 -8.69 -10.83 4.90
N HIS A 150 -8.21 -9.79 5.57
CA HIS A 150 -9.00 -8.64 6.01
C HIS A 150 -8.76 -7.43 5.12
N LYS A 151 -9.84 -6.71 4.78
CA LYS A 151 -9.74 -5.40 4.12
C LYS A 151 -9.07 -4.41 5.07
N ALA A 152 -8.11 -3.66 4.56
CA ALA A 152 -7.45 -2.56 5.25
C ALA A 152 -7.08 -1.45 4.24
N TYR A 153 -6.48 -0.37 4.74
CA TYR A 153 -5.98 0.73 3.92
C TYR A 153 -4.55 1.05 4.32
N GLY A 154 -3.65 1.11 3.33
CA GLY A 154 -2.32 1.70 3.50
C GLY A 154 -2.37 3.22 3.36
N ILE A 155 -1.19 3.83 3.40
CA ILE A 155 -0.99 5.26 3.20
C ILE A 155 -0.45 5.47 1.78
N PHE A 156 -1.24 6.14 0.94
CA PHE A 156 -0.84 6.55 -0.39
C PHE A 156 -0.10 7.88 -0.32
N VAL A 157 1.22 7.87 -0.47
CA VAL A 157 2.05 9.06 -0.43
C VAL A 157 2.27 9.57 -1.85
N ASN A 158 1.66 10.70 -2.17
CA ASN A 158 1.97 11.50 -3.35
C ASN A 158 2.77 12.73 -2.92
N ALA A 159 3.32 13.47 -3.89
CA ALA A 159 3.97 14.74 -3.61
C ALA A 159 3.10 15.66 -2.72
N GLY A 160 3.68 16.15 -1.63
CA GLY A 160 3.03 16.96 -0.60
C GLY A 160 2.27 16.18 0.47
N VAL A 161 2.32 14.84 0.48
CA VAL A 161 1.82 14.01 1.58
C VAL A 161 2.99 13.64 2.49
N GLY A 162 2.92 14.04 3.76
CA GLY A 162 4.00 13.82 4.72
C GLY A 162 3.48 13.72 6.14
N TYR A 163 4.17 12.92 6.95
CA TYR A 163 3.89 12.79 8.37
C TYR A 163 5.16 12.83 9.20
N ARG A 164 5.07 13.42 10.39
CA ARG A 164 6.22 13.65 11.25
C ARG A 164 5.89 13.64 12.73
N ASP A 165 6.88 13.28 13.54
CA ASP A 165 6.96 13.59 14.96
C ASP A 165 8.37 14.11 15.31
N ASN A 166 8.46 15.37 15.75
CA ASN A 166 9.71 16.04 16.14
C ASN A 166 10.01 15.93 17.64
N SER A 167 9.12 15.36 18.43
CA SER A 167 9.22 15.32 19.89
C SER A 167 9.02 13.92 20.42
N THR A 168 9.94 13.03 20.08
CA THR A 168 9.82 11.61 20.32
C THR A 168 10.41 11.19 21.67
N THR A 169 10.09 9.97 22.08
CA THR A 169 10.69 9.27 23.21
C THR A 169 11.30 7.94 22.74
N GLY A 170 12.56 7.69 23.10
CA GLY A 170 13.21 6.39 22.89
C GLY A 170 13.79 6.14 21.49
N ILE A 171 13.58 7.05 20.53
CA ILE A 171 14.26 7.04 19.23
C ILE A 171 15.75 7.34 19.42
N ALA A 172 16.61 6.73 18.60
CA ALA A 172 18.05 6.90 18.72
C ALA A 172 18.46 8.36 18.46
N THR A 173 19.44 8.83 19.24
CA THR A 173 20.06 10.15 19.07
C THR A 173 21.58 10.03 19.13
N GLY A 174 22.27 11.02 18.56
CA GLY A 174 23.71 11.04 18.40
C GLY A 174 24.20 9.84 17.59
N SER A 175 24.98 8.97 18.25
CA SER A 175 25.56 7.76 17.64
C SER A 175 25.01 6.47 18.25
N SER A 176 23.78 6.55 18.76
CA SER A 176 23.09 5.39 19.31
C SER A 176 22.65 4.45 18.18
N PRO A 177 22.75 3.13 18.36
CA PRO A 177 22.34 2.17 17.34
C PRO A 177 20.82 2.08 17.21
N GLU A 178 20.35 1.91 15.98
CA GLU A 178 18.96 1.63 15.66
C GLU A 178 18.78 0.68 14.48
N GLY A 179 17.52 0.35 14.23
CA GLY A 179 17.09 -0.34 13.02
C GLY A 179 15.66 0.06 12.69
N ALA A 180 15.31 -0.01 11.41
CA ALA A 180 13.99 0.28 10.92
C ALA A 180 13.59 -0.76 9.88
N TYR A 181 12.30 -1.04 9.78
CA TYR A 181 11.74 -1.64 8.57
C TYR A 181 10.46 -0.92 8.18
N MET A 182 10.13 -0.98 6.90
CA MET A 182 8.79 -0.70 6.40
C MET A 182 8.35 -1.74 5.36
N VAL A 183 7.04 -1.93 5.25
CA VAL A 183 6.41 -2.59 4.10
C VAL A 183 5.89 -1.51 3.17
N THR A 184 6.39 -1.53 1.93
CA THR A 184 6.09 -0.58 0.85
C THR A 184 5.71 -1.30 -0.44
N SER A 185 5.59 -0.61 -1.57
CA SER A 185 5.27 -1.17 -2.89
C SER A 185 6.28 -0.76 -3.94
N GLY A 186 6.80 -1.73 -4.70
CA GLY A 186 7.69 -1.50 -5.84
C GLY A 186 7.03 -0.86 -7.07
N HIS A 187 5.72 -0.60 -7.03
CA HIS A 187 4.96 -0.03 -8.16
C HIS A 187 4.51 1.41 -7.95
N HIS A 188 4.53 1.92 -6.72
CA HIS A 188 4.22 3.31 -6.43
C HIS A 188 5.47 4.02 -5.95
N VAL A 189 6.27 4.50 -6.91
CA VAL A 189 7.57 5.14 -6.70
C VAL A 189 7.77 6.24 -7.74
N ASN A 190 8.61 7.22 -7.43
CA ASN A 190 9.14 8.16 -8.43
C ASN A 190 10.66 8.37 -8.19
N ASN A 191 11.24 9.44 -8.74
CA ASN A 191 12.66 9.78 -8.60
C ASN A 191 12.89 11.14 -7.93
N ARG A 192 11.96 11.55 -7.06
CA ARG A 192 11.96 12.83 -6.36
C ARG A 192 12.22 12.61 -4.88
N CYS A 193 12.84 13.59 -4.25
CA CYS A 193 13.12 13.54 -2.83
C CYS A 193 11.89 13.90 -1.97
N CYS A 194 11.66 13.18 -0.87
CA CYS A 194 12.17 11.84 -0.57
C CYS A 194 11.04 10.99 0.04
N PHE A 195 10.98 9.69 -0.27
CA PHE A 195 9.99 8.79 0.32
C PHE A 195 10.67 7.99 1.43
N ASP A 196 10.79 8.65 2.58
CA ASP A 196 11.54 8.10 3.70
C ASP A 196 10.64 7.60 4.82
N TYR A 197 11.16 6.67 5.61
CA TYR A 197 10.64 6.30 6.91
C TYR A 197 11.78 6.00 7.88
N GLY A 198 11.93 6.81 8.92
CA GLY A 198 12.98 6.62 9.93
C GLY A 198 13.38 7.89 10.65
N ASN A 199 14.62 7.92 11.13
CA ASN A 199 15.18 8.98 11.97
C ASN A 199 15.48 10.23 11.16
N ALA A 200 15.10 11.38 11.69
CA ALA A 200 15.38 12.67 11.06
C ALA A 200 15.68 13.78 12.07
N GLU A 201 15.95 14.96 11.54
CA GLU A 201 16.11 16.19 12.30
C GLU A 201 14.87 16.57 13.08
N THR A 202 15.06 17.13 14.26
CA THR A 202 13.95 17.68 15.06
C THR A 202 13.47 19.04 14.56
N SER A 203 14.28 19.72 13.75
CA SER A 203 14.02 21.09 13.31
C SER A 203 13.17 21.20 12.05
N GLY A 204 13.02 20.12 11.28
CA GLY A 204 12.43 20.18 9.94
C GLY A 204 13.35 20.73 8.86
N ASN A 205 14.64 20.91 9.14
CA ASN A 205 15.63 21.41 8.20
C ASN A 205 16.81 20.44 8.15
N ASP A 206 17.50 20.42 7.00
CA ASP A 206 18.82 19.82 6.86
C ASP A 206 19.79 20.47 7.87
N THR A 207 20.33 19.64 8.77
CA THR A 207 21.35 20.07 9.75
C THR A 207 22.73 19.46 9.49
N GLY A 208 22.87 18.75 8.37
CA GLY A 208 24.11 18.25 7.81
C GLY A 208 24.26 16.73 7.85
N ASN A 209 25.24 16.25 7.09
CA ASN A 209 25.65 14.83 7.01
C ASN A 209 25.58 14.08 8.36
N GLY A 210 24.85 12.97 8.38
CA GLY A 210 24.75 12.06 9.52
C GLY A 210 23.67 12.43 10.54
N HIS A 211 22.81 13.42 10.27
CA HIS A 211 21.71 13.82 11.14
C HIS A 211 20.39 13.07 10.87
N MET A 212 20.32 12.30 9.78
CA MET A 212 19.25 11.33 9.49
C MET A 212 19.76 9.88 9.52
N ASP A 213 18.84 8.93 9.71
CA ASP A 213 19.01 7.48 9.50
C ASP A 213 17.63 6.90 9.14
N ALA A 214 17.25 7.06 7.88
CA ALA A 214 15.93 6.69 7.40
C ALA A 214 15.98 5.80 6.15
N ILE A 215 15.06 4.85 6.10
CA ILE A 215 14.89 4.04 4.90
C ILE A 215 14.29 4.94 3.82
N ASN A 216 15.00 5.11 2.71
CA ASN A 216 14.43 5.66 1.48
C ASN A 216 14.04 4.52 0.54
N PHE A 217 12.92 4.67 -0.18
CA PHE A 217 12.54 3.73 -1.23
C PHE A 217 12.03 4.43 -2.49
N GLY A 218 12.88 4.49 -3.52
CA GLY A 218 12.56 5.20 -4.75
C GLY A 218 13.42 4.79 -5.94
N THR A 219 13.36 5.61 -6.99
CA THR A 219 14.18 5.44 -8.21
C THR A 219 15.14 6.61 -8.42
N GLU A 220 15.24 7.49 -7.41
CA GLU A 220 16.27 8.49 -7.31
C GLU A 220 17.65 7.85 -7.24
N CYS A 221 18.62 8.56 -7.78
CA CYS A 221 19.97 8.04 -7.99
C CYS A 221 20.93 9.21 -7.81
N TRP A 222 21.25 9.52 -6.55
CA TRP A 222 22.03 10.70 -6.20
C TRP A 222 23.53 10.51 -6.47
N PHE A 223 23.96 9.24 -6.46
CA PHE A 223 25.30 8.82 -6.87
C PHE A 223 25.23 8.08 -8.22
N SER A 224 26.35 7.59 -8.73
CA SER A 224 26.34 6.79 -9.96
C SER A 224 25.73 5.40 -9.71
N CYS A 225 24.49 5.12 -10.18
CA CYS A 225 23.85 3.81 -10.09
C CYS A 225 24.35 2.76 -11.10
N SER A 226 25.53 2.95 -11.68
CA SER A 226 26.07 2.03 -12.68
C SER A 226 26.16 0.61 -12.10
N GLY A 227 25.46 -0.32 -12.75
CA GLY A 227 25.40 -1.71 -12.32
C GLY A 227 24.40 -2.01 -11.19
N ALA A 228 23.66 -1.04 -10.66
CA ALA A 228 22.62 -1.24 -9.64
C ALA A 228 21.21 -1.51 -10.21
N GLY A 229 21.06 -1.62 -11.53
CA GLY A 229 19.75 -1.81 -12.17
C GLY A 229 18.99 -0.50 -12.35
N SER A 230 17.66 -0.55 -12.37
CA SER A 230 16.78 0.61 -12.56
C SER A 230 15.91 0.92 -11.34
N GLY A 231 16.16 0.24 -10.21
CA GLY A 231 15.34 0.38 -9.01
C GLY A 231 13.93 -0.22 -9.14
N PRO A 232 13.00 0.14 -8.24
CA PRO A 232 13.26 1.00 -7.08
C PRO A 232 14.21 0.34 -6.07
N TRP A 233 15.03 1.14 -5.39
CA TRP A 233 16.03 0.67 -4.45
C TRP A 233 15.56 0.87 -3.01
N VAL A 234 16.02 0.00 -2.11
CA VAL A 234 16.07 0.37 -0.69
C VAL A 234 17.39 1.08 -0.49
N GLU A 235 17.31 2.30 0.00
CA GLU A 235 18.42 3.21 0.26
C GLU A 235 18.35 3.66 1.73
N ALA A 236 19.44 4.26 2.20
CA ALA A 236 19.57 4.91 3.49
C ALA A 236 19.72 6.41 3.24
N ASP A 237 18.75 7.20 3.67
CA ASP A 237 18.93 8.63 3.81
C ASP A 237 19.67 8.92 5.10
N LEU A 238 20.92 9.36 4.95
CA LEU A 238 21.79 9.74 6.05
C LEU A 238 21.97 11.27 6.14
N GLU A 239 21.09 12.03 5.48
CA GLU A 239 21.17 13.47 5.19
C GLU A 239 22.27 13.82 4.18
N ASN A 240 21.94 14.68 3.22
CA ASN A 240 22.77 15.09 2.09
C ASN A 240 23.30 13.92 1.23
N GLY A 241 22.71 12.72 1.38
CA GLY A 241 23.14 11.53 0.67
C GLY A 241 22.18 10.34 0.85
N LEU A 242 21.68 9.84 -0.28
CA LEU A 242 20.94 8.59 -0.37
C LEU A 242 21.86 7.44 -0.74
N PHE A 243 22.16 6.59 0.24
CA PHE A 243 23.17 5.54 0.13
C PHE A 243 22.52 4.17 -0.01
N PHE A 244 22.89 3.41 -1.04
CA PHE A 244 22.59 1.97 -1.16
C PHE A 244 23.84 1.11 -0.92
N GLY A 245 24.92 1.73 -0.42
CA GLY A 245 26.25 1.16 -0.21
C GLY A 245 27.16 2.10 0.61
N GLY A 246 28.48 1.90 0.55
CA GLY A 246 29.42 2.72 1.33
C GLY A 246 29.42 4.20 0.94
N ASN A 247 29.96 4.55 -0.24
CA ASN A 247 30.07 5.94 -0.73
C ASN A 247 29.28 6.17 -2.03
N GLY A 248 28.21 5.41 -2.24
CA GLY A 248 27.42 5.44 -3.47
C GLY A 248 26.90 4.05 -3.82
N ALA A 249 26.80 3.77 -5.11
CA ALA A 249 26.11 2.57 -5.57
C ALA A 249 26.76 1.26 -5.16
N ASN A 250 25.88 0.29 -4.89
CA ASN A 250 26.24 -1.09 -4.65
C ASN A 250 25.59 -1.98 -5.70
N SER A 251 26.42 -2.65 -6.50
CA SER A 251 25.93 -3.51 -7.58
C SER A 251 25.16 -4.76 -7.09
N ASN A 252 25.22 -5.09 -5.80
CA ASN A 252 24.38 -6.13 -5.21
C ASN A 252 22.94 -5.65 -4.96
N ASN A 253 22.73 -4.34 -4.76
CA ASN A 253 21.40 -3.77 -4.68
C ASN A 253 20.86 -3.54 -6.10
N LYS A 254 20.13 -4.52 -6.63
CA LYS A 254 19.52 -4.45 -7.97
C LYS A 254 18.16 -3.74 -7.98
N GLY A 255 17.69 -3.30 -6.82
CA GLY A 255 16.33 -2.86 -6.60
C GLY A 255 15.35 -4.02 -6.39
N ASN A 256 14.12 -3.68 -6.01
CA ASN A 256 13.04 -4.63 -5.76
C ASN A 256 11.70 -4.04 -6.23
N SER A 257 11.19 -4.55 -7.35
CA SER A 257 9.93 -4.13 -7.94
C SER A 257 8.76 -5.07 -7.59
N SER A 258 8.86 -5.83 -6.50
CA SER A 258 7.73 -6.64 -6.01
C SER A 258 6.54 -5.74 -5.66
N GLU A 259 5.31 -6.25 -5.83
CA GLU A 259 4.08 -5.54 -5.47
C GLU A 259 4.12 -5.04 -4.03
N PHE A 260 4.59 -5.88 -3.11
CA PHE A 260 4.90 -5.51 -1.73
C PHE A 260 6.36 -5.81 -1.42
N VAL A 261 7.05 -4.84 -0.85
CA VAL A 261 8.48 -4.89 -0.52
C VAL A 261 8.64 -4.71 0.97
N THR A 262 9.41 -5.57 1.62
CA THR A 262 9.95 -5.28 2.94
C THR A 262 11.30 -4.60 2.72
N ALA A 263 11.39 -3.34 3.14
CA ALA A 263 12.59 -2.53 3.12
C ALA A 263 13.13 -2.41 4.55
N LEU A 264 14.44 -2.56 4.75
CA LEU A 264 15.04 -2.56 6.09
C LEU A 264 16.42 -1.92 6.08
N GLU A 265 16.63 -1.06 7.06
CA GLU A 265 17.91 -0.45 7.40
C GLU A 265 18.26 -0.75 8.86
N LYS A 266 19.54 -0.88 9.15
CA LYS A 266 20.04 -0.86 10.53
C LYS A 266 21.43 -0.28 10.63
N ASN A 267 21.63 0.59 11.59
CA ASN A 267 22.83 1.39 11.74
C ASN A 267 23.36 1.29 13.17
N ASN A 268 24.65 1.04 13.34
CA ASN A 268 25.26 1.01 14.67
C ASN A 268 25.58 2.40 15.22
N GLY A 269 25.33 3.45 14.42
CA GLY A 269 25.55 4.87 14.72
C GLY A 269 27.00 5.32 14.71
N LYS A 270 27.97 4.41 14.56
CA LYS A 270 29.40 4.69 14.80
C LYS A 270 30.31 4.36 13.65
N THR A 271 30.12 3.21 13.02
CA THR A 271 31.07 2.69 12.03
C THR A 271 30.43 1.86 10.93
N THR A 272 29.28 1.23 11.14
CA THR A 272 28.70 0.28 10.17
C THR A 272 27.19 0.34 10.13
N TYR A 273 26.65 0.11 8.95
CA TYR A 273 25.22 -0.03 8.71
C TYR A 273 24.94 -1.13 7.68
N ALA A 274 23.69 -1.54 7.55
CA ALA A 274 23.25 -2.56 6.63
C ALA A 274 21.91 -2.22 5.99
N ILE A 275 21.76 -2.59 4.71
CA ILE A 275 20.54 -2.46 3.93
C ILE A 275 20.10 -3.84 3.50
N LYS A 276 18.83 -4.12 3.72
CA LYS A 276 18.17 -5.36 3.32
C LYS A 276 16.86 -5.08 2.61
N GLY A 277 16.45 -6.03 1.79
CA GLY A 277 15.10 -6.04 1.25
C GLY A 277 14.61 -7.43 0.87
N GLY A 278 13.30 -7.58 0.74
CA GLY A 278 12.65 -8.82 0.36
C GLY A 278 11.27 -8.59 -0.23
N ASN A 279 10.69 -9.62 -0.84
CA ASN A 279 9.29 -9.59 -1.24
C ASN A 279 8.44 -9.81 0.03
N ALA A 280 7.58 -8.86 0.37
CA ALA A 280 6.75 -8.95 1.58
C ALA A 280 5.64 -10.01 1.47
N GLN A 281 5.43 -10.61 0.30
CA GLN A 281 4.48 -11.71 0.08
C GLN A 281 5.14 -13.09 0.14
N SER A 282 6.47 -13.19 0.01
CA SER A 282 7.16 -14.49 0.01
C SER A 282 8.68 -14.38 0.21
N GLY A 283 9.30 -15.47 0.68
CA GLY A 283 10.75 -15.60 0.73
C GLY A 283 11.42 -14.83 1.88
N SER A 284 12.75 -14.83 1.86
CA SER A 284 13.60 -14.24 2.90
C SER A 284 14.12 -12.85 2.49
N LEU A 285 14.66 -12.13 3.48
CA LEU A 285 15.43 -10.92 3.21
C LEU A 285 16.73 -11.26 2.49
N THR A 286 17.14 -10.37 1.58
CA THR A 286 18.47 -10.32 1.00
C THR A 286 19.23 -9.17 1.62
N THR A 287 20.48 -9.41 2.02
CA THR A 287 21.38 -8.32 2.44
C THR A 287 22.11 -7.80 1.23
N TRP A 288 21.81 -6.57 0.84
CA TRP A 288 22.47 -5.92 -0.30
C TRP A 288 23.72 -5.17 0.14
N TYR A 289 23.66 -4.55 1.32
CA TYR A 289 24.81 -3.91 1.95
C TYR A 289 24.94 -4.31 3.41
N ASN A 290 26.18 -4.54 3.85
CA ASN A 290 26.57 -4.67 5.26
C ASN A 290 28.04 -4.29 5.34
N GLY A 291 28.32 -3.09 5.84
CA GLY A 291 29.66 -2.53 5.76
C GLY A 291 29.79 -1.20 6.50
N ALA A 292 30.86 -0.47 6.19
CA ALA A 292 31.18 0.78 6.85
C ALA A 292 30.18 1.90 6.49
N LEU A 293 29.97 2.83 7.42
CA LEU A 293 29.32 4.10 7.09
C LEU A 293 30.12 4.87 6.02
N PRO A 294 29.46 5.77 5.26
CA PRO A 294 30.15 6.58 4.26
C PRO A 294 31.33 7.34 4.88
N ASN A 295 32.48 7.33 4.21
CA ASN A 295 33.67 8.06 4.67
C ASN A 295 33.74 9.50 4.12
N LEU A 296 32.60 10.01 3.65
CA LEU A 296 32.40 11.35 3.14
C LEU A 296 32.07 12.31 4.30
N GLY A 297 33.05 12.60 5.17
CA GLY A 297 33.00 13.57 6.28
C GLY A 297 31.63 13.96 6.85
N GLY A 298 31.30 13.50 8.07
CA GLY A 298 30.08 13.85 8.79
C GLY A 298 29.22 12.64 9.18
N TYR A 299 29.29 11.55 8.40
CA TYR A 299 28.55 10.31 8.65
C TYR A 299 29.19 9.36 9.67
N THR A 300 30.30 9.72 10.32
CA THR A 300 31.04 8.81 11.21
C THR A 300 31.73 9.59 12.35
N PRO A 301 31.23 9.49 13.60
CA PRO A 301 29.96 8.84 13.97
C PRO A 301 28.75 9.63 13.45
N MET A 302 27.57 9.00 13.48
CA MET A 302 26.29 9.68 13.22
C MET A 302 25.99 10.72 14.30
N SER A 303 25.10 11.65 13.97
CA SER A 303 24.61 12.75 14.81
C SER A 303 23.07 12.83 14.78
N LEU A 304 22.42 11.68 14.92
CA LEU A 304 20.96 11.53 14.83
C LEU A 304 20.22 12.45 15.80
N GLU A 305 19.10 13.02 15.39
CA GLU A 305 18.32 13.93 16.25
C GLU A 305 17.07 13.30 16.85
N GLY A 306 16.59 12.19 16.29
CA GLY A 306 15.55 11.37 16.87
C GLY A 306 14.13 11.81 16.54
N ALA A 307 13.91 12.67 15.54
CA ALA A 307 12.57 12.82 14.97
C ALA A 307 12.20 11.56 14.15
N ILE A 308 10.93 11.43 13.80
CA ILE A 308 10.47 10.42 12.85
C ILE A 308 9.79 11.11 11.67
N VAL A 309 10.20 10.76 10.45
CA VAL A 309 9.53 11.18 9.20
C VAL A 309 8.88 10.00 8.50
N LEU A 310 7.84 10.29 7.72
CA LEU A 310 7.21 9.37 6.78
C LEU A 310 6.73 10.12 5.53
N GLY A 311 7.29 9.75 4.38
CA GLY A 311 6.84 10.22 3.07
C GLY A 311 7.56 11.48 2.56
N THR A 312 8.52 11.98 3.32
CA THR A 312 9.29 13.21 3.09
C THR A 312 10.75 12.99 3.50
N GLY A 313 11.65 13.86 3.03
CA GLY A 313 13.01 13.96 3.57
C GLY A 313 13.06 14.73 4.90
N GLY A 314 14.22 14.70 5.59
CA GLY A 314 14.41 15.37 6.89
C GLY A 314 14.18 16.88 6.85
N ASP A 315 14.47 17.52 5.72
CA ASP A 315 14.23 18.94 5.47
C ASP A 315 12.83 19.27 4.92
N ASN A 316 11.90 18.30 4.95
CA ASN A 316 10.59 18.34 4.31
C ASN A 316 10.65 18.40 2.77
N SER A 317 11.66 17.82 2.15
CA SER A 317 11.60 17.52 0.72
C SER A 317 10.46 16.54 0.44
N ASN A 318 9.37 17.04 -0.14
CA ASN A 318 8.07 16.35 -0.21
C ASN A 318 7.62 16.04 -1.65
N GLY A 319 8.56 15.88 -2.59
CA GLY A 319 8.26 15.61 -3.99
C GLY A 319 8.07 14.12 -4.33
N SER A 320 8.37 13.22 -3.39
CA SER A 320 8.40 11.79 -3.64
C SER A 320 7.01 11.14 -3.71
N ALA A 321 6.99 9.87 -4.11
CA ALA A 321 5.79 9.05 -4.16
C ALA A 321 6.10 7.67 -3.59
N GLY A 322 5.16 7.12 -2.82
CA GLY A 322 5.38 5.89 -2.09
C GLY A 322 4.12 5.28 -1.49
N SER A 323 4.23 4.01 -1.11
CA SER A 323 3.17 3.30 -0.38
C SER A 323 3.69 2.90 0.99
N PHE A 324 2.94 3.14 2.06
CA PHE A 324 3.30 2.66 3.40
C PHE A 324 2.17 1.82 3.98
N PHE A 325 2.49 0.61 4.45
CA PHE A 325 1.50 -0.31 5.04
C PHE A 325 1.72 -0.55 6.54
N GLU A 326 2.98 -0.73 6.92
CA GLU A 326 3.46 -0.88 8.29
C GLU A 326 4.96 -0.60 8.37
N GLY A 327 5.45 -0.21 9.53
CA GLY A 327 6.87 -0.04 9.79
C GLY A 327 7.17 0.21 11.26
N VAL A 328 8.42 0.00 11.66
CA VAL A 328 8.88 0.22 13.05
C VAL A 328 10.26 0.83 13.04
N MET A 329 10.61 1.46 14.17
CA MET A 329 11.99 1.82 14.52
C MET A 329 12.33 1.13 15.84
N THR A 330 13.54 0.59 15.98
CA THR A 330 14.01 -0.16 17.15
C THR A 330 15.11 0.57 17.90
N SER A 331 15.11 0.48 19.22
CA SER A 331 16.28 0.84 20.02
C SER A 331 17.30 -0.30 19.98
N GLY A 332 18.55 -0.01 19.59
CA GLY A 332 19.58 -1.04 19.42
C GLY A 332 19.74 -1.51 17.98
N TYR A 333 20.82 -2.25 17.71
CA TYR A 333 21.12 -2.80 16.38
C TYR A 333 20.53 -4.21 16.23
N PRO A 334 19.45 -4.41 15.44
CA PRO A 334 18.79 -5.71 15.38
C PRO A 334 19.67 -6.82 14.80
N THR A 335 19.52 -8.02 15.34
CA THR A 335 20.21 -9.20 14.81
C THR A 335 19.58 -9.65 13.48
N ASP A 336 20.37 -10.27 12.60
CA ASP A 336 19.83 -10.84 11.35
C ASP A 336 18.73 -11.88 11.59
N ALA A 337 18.80 -12.60 12.71
CA ALA A 337 17.78 -13.56 13.10
C ALA A 337 16.44 -12.87 13.41
N ALA A 338 16.47 -11.72 14.09
CA ALA A 338 15.28 -10.93 14.37
C ALA A 338 14.67 -10.38 13.07
N ASP A 339 15.48 -9.77 12.19
CA ASP A 339 15.03 -9.27 10.89
C ASP A 339 14.35 -10.37 10.06
N ASN A 340 14.96 -11.55 10.00
CA ASN A 340 14.42 -12.69 9.25
C ASN A 340 13.13 -13.24 9.86
N ALA A 341 13.00 -13.21 11.19
CA ALA A 341 11.76 -13.59 11.87
C ALA A 341 10.64 -12.57 11.62
N VAL A 342 10.95 -11.28 11.57
CA VAL A 342 10.00 -10.23 11.18
C VAL A 342 9.56 -10.39 9.72
N GLN A 343 10.49 -10.66 8.80
CA GLN A 343 10.14 -10.99 7.41
C GLN A 343 9.22 -12.22 7.31
N ALA A 344 9.49 -13.27 8.08
CA ALA A 344 8.60 -14.43 8.13
C ALA A 344 7.20 -14.07 8.64
N ASN A 345 7.10 -13.18 9.63
CA ASN A 345 5.81 -12.66 10.10
C ASN A 345 5.09 -11.84 9.01
N VAL A 346 5.78 -10.91 8.35
CA VAL A 346 5.22 -10.08 7.27
C VAL A 346 4.72 -10.95 6.12
N THR A 347 5.51 -11.92 5.67
CA THR A 347 5.08 -12.84 4.60
C THR A 347 3.90 -13.71 5.01
N SER A 348 3.80 -14.10 6.28
CA SER A 348 2.71 -14.95 6.77
C SER A 348 1.33 -14.29 6.71
N VAL A 349 1.25 -12.95 6.71
CA VAL A 349 -0.04 -12.25 6.61
C VAL A 349 -0.53 -12.12 5.18
N GLY A 350 0.30 -12.42 4.17
CA GLY A 350 -0.16 -12.50 2.78
C GLY A 350 -0.80 -11.20 2.29
N TYR A 351 -0.04 -10.10 2.30
CA TYR A 351 -0.47 -8.86 1.66
C TYR A 351 -0.87 -9.12 0.21
N THR A 352 -2.05 -8.64 -0.19
CA THR A 352 -2.49 -8.63 -1.58
C THR A 352 -3.18 -7.31 -1.89
N THR A 353 -3.03 -6.84 -3.12
CA THR A 353 -3.92 -5.80 -3.64
C THR A 353 -5.33 -6.41 -3.72
N PRO A 354 -6.39 -5.66 -3.35
CA PRO A 354 -7.74 -6.12 -3.60
C PRO A 354 -7.85 -6.30 -5.11
N THR A 355 -8.32 -7.47 -5.56
CA THR A 355 -8.75 -7.59 -6.94
C THR A 355 -9.82 -6.54 -7.16
N ALA A 356 -9.52 -5.51 -7.97
CA ALA A 356 -10.51 -4.53 -8.36
C ALA A 356 -11.71 -5.31 -8.91
N SER A 357 -12.85 -5.28 -8.21
CA SER A 357 -14.09 -5.88 -8.71
C SER A 357 -14.53 -5.20 -10.01
N PHE A 358 -13.98 -4.00 -10.24
CA PHE A 358 -14.10 -3.25 -11.46
C PHE A 358 -12.90 -2.30 -11.65
N PRO A 359 -12.31 -2.23 -12.86
CA PRO A 359 -12.50 -3.16 -13.96
C PRO A 359 -11.63 -4.41 -13.79
N VAL A 360 -12.22 -5.57 -14.07
CA VAL A 360 -11.48 -6.81 -14.26
C VAL A 360 -10.79 -6.72 -15.61
N ALA A 361 -9.46 -6.74 -15.61
CA ALA A 361 -8.66 -6.61 -16.83
C ALA A 361 -9.12 -7.59 -17.92
N GLY A 362 -9.26 -7.08 -19.15
CA GLY A 362 -9.70 -7.88 -20.31
C GLY A 362 -11.20 -8.18 -20.37
N THR A 363 -11.96 -7.90 -19.31
CA THR A 363 -13.42 -8.08 -19.27
C THR A 363 -14.11 -6.97 -20.07
N ALA A 364 -15.03 -7.37 -20.93
CA ALA A 364 -15.93 -6.44 -21.61
C ALA A 364 -17.08 -6.07 -20.67
N TYR A 365 -17.44 -4.80 -20.63
CA TYR A 365 -18.50 -4.25 -19.78
C TYR A 365 -19.57 -3.57 -20.63
N ARG A 366 -20.77 -3.50 -20.08
CA ARG A 366 -21.92 -2.78 -20.61
C ARG A 366 -22.30 -1.66 -19.65
N LEU A 367 -22.31 -0.43 -20.15
CA LEU A 367 -22.69 0.75 -19.40
C LEU A 367 -24.18 0.99 -19.65
N THR A 368 -25.01 0.71 -18.66
CA THR A 368 -26.48 0.85 -18.74
C THR A 368 -26.91 2.11 -18.02
N ASN A 369 -27.52 3.05 -18.72
CA ASN A 369 -28.03 4.28 -18.13
C ASN A 369 -29.16 3.98 -17.14
N VAL A 370 -29.07 4.53 -15.93
CA VAL A 370 -30.00 4.25 -14.84
C VAL A 370 -31.42 4.77 -15.15
N ASN A 371 -31.54 5.91 -15.84
CA ASN A 371 -32.83 6.49 -16.21
C ASN A 371 -33.57 5.70 -17.30
N SER A 372 -32.86 5.29 -18.37
CA SER A 372 -33.50 4.72 -19.57
C SER A 372 -33.42 3.21 -19.70
N SER A 373 -32.58 2.56 -18.88
CA SER A 373 -32.18 1.14 -19.01
C SER A 373 -31.55 0.80 -20.38
N LYS A 374 -31.12 1.80 -21.14
CA LYS A 374 -30.40 1.64 -22.42
C LYS A 374 -28.91 1.69 -22.21
N VAL A 375 -28.16 1.23 -23.19
CA VAL A 375 -26.71 1.06 -23.08
C VAL A 375 -25.96 2.06 -23.92
N LEU A 376 -24.76 2.43 -23.48
CA LEU A 376 -23.83 3.25 -24.25
C LEU A 376 -23.47 2.52 -25.56
N ASP A 377 -23.73 3.16 -26.69
CA ASP A 377 -23.70 2.55 -28.03
C ASP A 377 -22.88 3.42 -28.99
N ALA A 378 -22.02 2.76 -29.78
CA ALA A 378 -21.36 3.39 -30.90
C ALA A 378 -22.30 3.33 -32.11
N VAL A 379 -22.76 4.49 -32.57
CA VAL A 379 -23.82 4.63 -33.58
C VAL A 379 -23.56 3.73 -34.78
N ASN A 380 -24.55 2.89 -35.12
CA ASN A 380 -24.51 1.93 -36.24
C ASN A 380 -23.31 0.96 -36.19
N CYS A 381 -22.76 0.69 -35.00
CA CYS A 381 -21.51 -0.04 -34.81
C CYS A 381 -20.35 0.52 -35.66
N GLY A 382 -20.31 1.83 -35.89
CA GLY A 382 -19.22 2.49 -36.59
C GLY A 382 -17.87 2.29 -35.90
N THR A 383 -16.80 2.22 -36.69
CA THR A 383 -15.43 2.01 -36.18
C THR A 383 -14.48 3.14 -36.52
N ALA A 384 -14.91 4.10 -37.34
CA ALA A 384 -14.10 5.23 -37.76
C ALA A 384 -14.00 6.30 -36.65
N ASN A 385 -12.90 7.06 -36.66
CA ASN A 385 -12.77 8.27 -35.87
C ASN A 385 -13.95 9.22 -36.14
N GLY A 386 -14.53 9.75 -35.07
CA GLY A 386 -15.72 10.60 -35.13
C GLY A 386 -17.04 9.84 -35.17
N THR A 387 -17.04 8.51 -35.03
CA THR A 387 -18.29 7.77 -34.80
C THR A 387 -18.94 8.29 -33.51
N ALA A 388 -20.16 8.80 -33.62
CA ALA A 388 -20.89 9.37 -32.49
C ALA A 388 -21.28 8.29 -31.47
N ILE A 389 -21.47 8.72 -30.22
CA ILE A 389 -21.97 7.89 -29.13
C ILE A 389 -23.42 8.27 -28.80
N ASP A 390 -24.28 7.26 -28.71
CA ASP A 390 -25.66 7.42 -28.29
C ASP A 390 -26.01 6.39 -27.19
N GLN A 391 -27.29 6.36 -26.82
CA GLN A 391 -27.87 5.23 -26.12
C GLN A 391 -28.77 4.41 -27.06
N TRP A 392 -28.71 3.09 -26.91
CA TRP A 392 -29.60 2.17 -27.61
C TRP A 392 -30.07 1.05 -26.69
N ALA A 393 -31.18 0.39 -27.04
CA ALA A 393 -31.56 -0.86 -26.41
C ALA A 393 -30.40 -1.87 -26.50
N SER A 394 -30.22 -2.73 -25.49
CA SER A 394 -29.14 -3.71 -25.57
C SER A 394 -29.40 -4.71 -26.70
N LEU A 395 -28.46 -4.79 -27.65
CA LEU A 395 -28.48 -5.69 -28.80
C LEU A 395 -27.49 -6.87 -28.63
N GLY A 396 -26.75 -6.92 -27.51
CA GLY A 396 -25.77 -7.98 -27.25
C GLY A 396 -24.51 -7.94 -28.12
N ASN A 397 -24.37 -6.98 -29.02
CA ASN A 397 -23.22 -6.85 -29.92
C ASN A 397 -22.00 -6.22 -29.22
N SER A 398 -20.84 -6.32 -29.89
CA SER A 398 -19.55 -5.80 -29.41
C SER A 398 -19.47 -4.27 -29.42
N CYS A 399 -20.28 -3.58 -30.22
CA CYS A 399 -20.22 -2.12 -30.33
C CYS A 399 -20.89 -1.41 -29.13
N GLN A 400 -21.61 -2.17 -28.30
CA GLN A 400 -22.16 -1.76 -27.00
C GLN A 400 -21.36 -2.29 -25.80
N GLN A 401 -20.15 -2.78 -26.06
CA GLN A 401 -19.26 -3.32 -25.04
C GLN A 401 -17.98 -2.47 -24.94
N TRP A 402 -17.51 -2.30 -23.72
CA TRP A 402 -16.46 -1.36 -23.37
C TRP A 402 -15.46 -2.02 -22.43
N LYS A 403 -14.17 -1.81 -22.68
CA LYS A 403 -13.07 -2.24 -21.80
C LYS A 403 -12.48 -1.03 -21.12
N PHE A 404 -12.15 -1.19 -19.84
CA PHE A 404 -11.48 -0.14 -19.07
C PHE A 404 -10.03 -0.57 -18.85
N ALA A 405 -9.10 0.34 -19.12
CA ALA A 405 -7.69 0.17 -18.83
C ALA A 405 -7.20 1.40 -18.04
N GLY A 406 -6.30 1.19 -17.08
CA GLY A 406 -5.75 2.30 -16.31
C GLY A 406 -4.97 3.27 -17.20
N ALA A 407 -5.22 4.56 -17.04
CA ALA A 407 -4.51 5.64 -17.72
C ALA A 407 -3.45 6.32 -16.81
N GLY A 408 -3.22 5.78 -15.60
CA GLY A 408 -2.41 6.38 -14.54
C GLY A 408 -3.25 7.23 -13.58
N ASN A 409 -2.73 7.48 -12.37
CA ASN A 409 -3.35 8.34 -11.34
C ASN A 409 -4.82 8.02 -10.98
N GLY A 410 -5.25 6.76 -11.16
CA GLY A 410 -6.62 6.33 -10.88
C GLY A 410 -7.63 6.56 -12.01
N HIS A 411 -7.21 7.13 -13.15
CA HIS A 411 -8.07 7.37 -14.31
C HIS A 411 -8.15 6.14 -15.24
N TYR A 412 -9.16 6.14 -16.11
CA TYR A 412 -9.38 5.09 -17.09
C TYR A 412 -9.41 5.61 -18.52
N THR A 413 -8.82 4.82 -19.42
CA THR A 413 -9.16 4.82 -20.84
C THR A 413 -10.30 3.83 -21.06
N ILE A 414 -11.37 4.25 -21.74
CA ILE A 414 -12.55 3.43 -22.02
C ILE A 414 -12.55 3.08 -23.51
N THR A 415 -12.27 1.83 -23.84
CA THR A 415 -12.12 1.33 -25.23
C THR A 415 -13.37 0.60 -25.68
N ASN A 416 -13.90 0.94 -26.85
CA ASN A 416 -14.98 0.18 -27.47
C ASN A 416 -14.46 -1.17 -27.98
N VAL A 417 -15.14 -2.26 -27.65
CA VAL A 417 -14.71 -3.63 -28.00
C VAL A 417 -14.77 -3.90 -29.51
N ASN A 418 -15.70 -3.28 -30.23
CA ASN A 418 -15.86 -3.48 -31.67
C ASN A 418 -14.80 -2.75 -32.49
N SER A 419 -14.54 -1.48 -32.18
CA SER A 419 -13.64 -0.64 -32.98
C SER A 419 -12.18 -0.69 -32.53
N GLY A 420 -11.92 -0.97 -31.25
CA GLY A 420 -10.61 -0.78 -30.63
C GLY A 420 -10.22 0.69 -30.39
N THR A 421 -11.10 1.64 -30.74
CA THR A 421 -10.94 3.06 -30.46
C THR A 421 -11.56 3.44 -29.11
N VAL A 422 -11.23 4.62 -28.59
CA VAL A 422 -11.55 5.04 -27.22
C VAL A 422 -12.63 6.10 -27.18
N LEU A 423 -13.30 6.18 -26.03
CA LEU A 423 -14.27 7.23 -25.71
C LEU A 423 -13.55 8.57 -25.56
N ASP A 424 -14.01 9.57 -26.31
CA ASP A 424 -13.33 10.84 -26.55
C ASP A 424 -14.33 11.99 -26.47
N ASP A 425 -14.00 13.02 -25.69
CA ASP A 425 -14.73 14.28 -25.77
C ASP A 425 -14.34 15.00 -27.06
N LYS A 426 -15.34 15.23 -27.92
CA LYS A 426 -15.11 15.70 -29.27
C LYS A 426 -14.30 17.00 -29.28
N ASP A 427 -13.19 16.96 -30.01
CA ASP A 427 -12.26 18.07 -30.19
C ASP A 427 -11.73 18.64 -28.85
N CYS A 428 -11.68 17.81 -27.81
CA CYS A 428 -11.43 18.16 -26.41
C CYS A 428 -12.24 19.40 -25.94
N GLY A 429 -13.48 19.54 -26.41
CA GLY A 429 -14.35 20.64 -26.02
C GLY A 429 -14.59 20.67 -24.50
N GLN A 430 -14.87 21.84 -23.95
CA GLN A 430 -15.00 22.06 -22.49
C GLN A 430 -16.36 22.65 -22.08
N SER A 431 -17.34 22.56 -22.98
CA SER A 431 -18.65 23.17 -22.79
C SER A 431 -19.70 22.11 -22.55
N ASN A 432 -20.71 22.43 -21.74
CA ASN A 432 -21.95 21.68 -21.67
C ASN A 432 -22.49 21.47 -23.10
N GLY A 433 -22.72 20.21 -23.48
CA GLY A 433 -23.19 19.90 -24.83
C GLY A 433 -22.14 19.33 -25.75
N THR A 434 -20.84 19.38 -25.40
CA THR A 434 -19.81 18.76 -26.23
C THR A 434 -20.13 17.27 -26.42
N ALA A 435 -20.15 16.85 -27.67
CA ALA A 435 -20.47 15.48 -28.05
C ALA A 435 -19.37 14.52 -27.62
N VAL A 436 -19.74 13.28 -27.32
CA VAL A 436 -18.80 12.18 -27.09
C VAL A 436 -18.73 11.33 -28.36
N GLN A 437 -17.53 10.93 -28.74
CA GLN A 437 -17.26 10.19 -29.97
C GLN A 437 -16.27 9.05 -29.71
N LEU A 438 -16.12 8.18 -30.72
CA LEU A 438 -14.98 7.29 -30.82
C LEU A 438 -13.82 7.99 -31.50
N TRP A 439 -12.61 7.84 -30.93
CA TRP A 439 -11.39 8.33 -31.55
C TRP A 439 -10.20 7.39 -31.28
N ALA A 440 -9.20 7.41 -32.15
CA ALA A 440 -7.94 6.73 -31.91
C ALA A 440 -7.33 7.20 -30.57
N SER A 441 -6.69 6.29 -29.83
CA SER A 441 -6.08 6.65 -28.54
C SER A 441 -4.91 7.63 -28.74
N LEU A 442 -5.03 8.81 -28.17
CA LEU A 442 -4.04 9.89 -28.15
C LEU A 442 -3.36 10.02 -26.78
N GLY A 443 -3.91 9.42 -25.73
CA GLY A 443 -3.35 9.44 -24.37
C GLY A 443 -3.43 10.78 -23.64
N ASN A 444 -4.22 11.74 -24.17
CA ASN A 444 -4.44 13.03 -23.55
C ASN A 444 -5.60 13.00 -22.54
N THR A 445 -5.78 14.08 -21.78
CA THR A 445 -6.78 14.18 -20.71
C THR A 445 -8.23 14.11 -21.21
N CYS A 446 -8.51 14.44 -22.47
CA CYS A 446 -9.88 14.39 -23.01
C CYS A 446 -10.34 12.97 -23.39
N GLN A 447 -9.46 11.97 -23.25
CA GLN A 447 -9.74 10.54 -23.39
C GLN A 447 -9.55 9.77 -22.07
N GLN A 448 -9.35 10.49 -20.98
CA GLN A 448 -9.19 9.93 -19.64
C GLN A 448 -10.46 10.22 -18.83
N TRP A 449 -10.92 9.22 -18.11
CA TRP A 449 -12.20 9.24 -17.43
C TRP A 449 -12.07 8.76 -15.99
N ASP A 450 -12.68 9.49 -15.06
CA ASP A 450 -12.90 9.03 -13.70
C ASP A 450 -14.20 8.23 -13.65
N VAL A 451 -14.20 7.11 -12.90
CA VAL A 451 -15.40 6.33 -12.64
C VAL A 451 -15.68 6.39 -11.14
N THR A 452 -16.66 7.19 -10.75
CA THR A 452 -16.98 7.47 -9.35
C THR A 452 -18.27 6.75 -8.95
N ALA A 453 -18.25 6.01 -7.86
CA ALA A 453 -19.45 5.36 -7.35
C ALA A 453 -20.44 6.38 -6.74
N VAL A 454 -21.71 6.27 -7.12
CA VAL A 454 -22.85 7.02 -6.57
C VAL A 454 -23.92 6.02 -6.16
N GLY A 455 -23.90 5.62 -4.87
CA GLY A 455 -24.72 4.52 -4.38
C GLY A 455 -24.33 3.18 -5.01
N SER A 456 -25.29 2.50 -5.65
CA SER A 456 -25.08 1.26 -6.42
C SER A 456 -24.77 1.50 -7.91
N HIS A 457 -24.54 2.75 -8.30
CA HIS A 457 -24.31 3.17 -9.69
C HIS A 457 -23.01 3.97 -9.80
N TYR A 458 -22.70 4.45 -10.99
CA TYR A 458 -21.49 5.19 -11.27
C TYR A 458 -21.79 6.47 -12.06
N THR A 459 -21.07 7.54 -11.76
CA THR A 459 -20.85 8.65 -12.70
C THR A 459 -19.51 8.44 -13.41
N ILE A 460 -19.44 8.89 -14.66
CA ILE A 460 -18.22 8.81 -15.47
C ILE A 460 -17.90 10.22 -15.93
N SER A 461 -16.84 10.81 -15.39
CA SER A 461 -16.44 12.20 -15.67
C SER A 461 -15.16 12.27 -16.49
N ASN A 462 -15.08 13.23 -17.41
CA ASN A 462 -13.88 13.47 -18.19
C ASN A 462 -12.83 14.18 -17.33
N VAL A 463 -11.58 13.72 -17.35
CA VAL A 463 -10.49 14.29 -16.54
C VAL A 463 -10.16 15.73 -16.96
N ASN A 464 -10.33 16.09 -18.23
CA ASN A 464 -10.05 17.44 -18.71
C ASN A 464 -11.07 18.49 -18.24
N THR A 465 -12.33 18.09 -18.02
CA THR A 465 -13.43 19.05 -17.80
C THR A 465 -14.15 18.87 -16.47
N GLY A 466 -14.04 17.70 -15.84
CA GLY A 466 -14.84 17.30 -14.69
C GLY A 466 -16.33 17.07 -15.01
N MET A 467 -16.75 17.19 -16.26
CA MET A 467 -18.13 16.98 -16.69
C MET A 467 -18.42 15.49 -16.91
N VAL A 468 -19.68 15.09 -16.73
CA VAL A 468 -20.10 13.69 -16.74
C VAL A 468 -20.76 13.27 -18.05
N LEU A 469 -20.70 11.99 -18.36
CA LEU A 469 -21.48 11.36 -19.43
C LEU A 469 -22.98 11.51 -19.17
N ASP A 470 -23.64 12.30 -20.02
CA ASP A 470 -25.03 12.73 -19.93
C ASP A 470 -25.82 12.24 -21.14
N VAL A 471 -26.93 11.54 -20.88
CA VAL A 471 -27.93 11.27 -21.92
C VAL A 471 -28.73 12.54 -22.16
N THR A 472 -28.64 13.08 -23.38
CA THR A 472 -29.20 14.39 -23.73
C THR A 472 -30.66 14.53 -23.31
N ASN A 473 -30.95 15.55 -22.51
CA ASN A 473 -32.28 15.90 -21.99
C ASN A 473 -32.98 14.75 -21.24
N CYS A 474 -32.22 13.78 -20.71
CA CYS A 474 -32.73 12.61 -20.01
C CYS A 474 -33.77 11.82 -20.82
N SER A 475 -33.69 11.92 -22.15
CA SER A 475 -34.56 11.18 -23.05
C SER A 475 -34.36 9.68 -22.86
N THR A 476 -35.42 8.92 -23.05
CA THR A 476 -35.40 7.46 -23.02
C THR A 476 -35.51 6.86 -24.42
N ALA A 477 -35.40 7.65 -25.49
CA ALA A 477 -35.44 7.15 -26.86
C ALA A 477 -34.11 6.52 -27.29
N ASN A 478 -34.18 5.46 -28.11
CA ASN A 478 -33.03 4.97 -28.87
C ASN A 478 -32.48 6.07 -29.78
N GLY A 479 -31.16 6.13 -29.95
CA GLY A 479 -30.53 7.14 -30.78
C GLY A 479 -30.36 8.49 -30.08
N THR A 480 -30.67 8.60 -28.79
CA THR A 480 -30.42 9.84 -28.04
C THR A 480 -28.91 9.96 -27.82
N ALA A 481 -28.33 11.06 -28.29
CA ALA A 481 -26.91 11.33 -28.15
C ALA A 481 -26.46 11.38 -26.68
N VAL A 482 -25.27 10.83 -26.43
CA VAL A 482 -24.53 11.02 -25.18
C VAL A 482 -23.50 12.12 -25.37
N ARG A 483 -23.42 12.99 -24.38
CA ARG A 483 -22.60 14.20 -24.38
C ARG A 483 -21.93 14.36 -23.03
N GLN A 484 -20.97 15.27 -22.90
CA GLN A 484 -20.60 15.77 -21.58
C GLN A 484 -21.54 16.88 -21.12
N TRP A 485 -21.83 16.89 -19.82
CA TRP A 485 -22.59 17.95 -19.17
C TRP A 485 -22.13 18.08 -17.72
N GLN A 486 -22.27 19.27 -17.15
CA GLN A 486 -22.07 19.49 -15.72
C GLN A 486 -22.89 18.48 -14.90
N GLN A 487 -22.31 17.98 -13.80
CA GLN A 487 -23.01 17.05 -12.93
C GLN A 487 -24.23 17.71 -12.27
N LEU A 488 -25.39 17.08 -12.44
CA LEU A 488 -26.70 17.49 -11.94
C LEU A 488 -27.30 16.44 -10.97
N ASP A 489 -26.55 15.39 -10.63
CA ASP A 489 -26.94 14.29 -9.74
C ASP A 489 -28.25 13.57 -10.11
N ASN A 490 -28.65 13.63 -11.39
CA ASN A 490 -29.83 12.96 -11.90
C ASN A 490 -29.49 11.56 -12.46
N THR A 491 -30.51 10.71 -12.63
CA THR A 491 -30.34 9.31 -13.05
C THR A 491 -29.91 9.15 -14.52
N CYS A 492 -30.05 10.18 -15.35
CA CYS A 492 -29.60 10.20 -16.75
C CYS A 492 -28.08 10.41 -16.89
N GLN A 493 -27.40 10.77 -15.80
CA GLN A 493 -25.93 10.87 -15.71
C GLN A 493 -25.30 9.69 -14.96
N GLN A 494 -26.14 8.74 -14.50
CA GLN A 494 -25.71 7.58 -13.74
C GLN A 494 -25.78 6.32 -14.59
N TRP A 495 -24.80 5.45 -14.40
CA TRP A 495 -24.61 4.24 -15.19
C TRP A 495 -24.41 3.04 -14.27
N ASN A 496 -25.11 1.94 -14.57
CA ASN A 496 -24.75 0.62 -14.06
C ASN A 496 -23.66 0.04 -14.97
N ILE A 497 -22.59 -0.48 -14.39
CA ILE A 497 -21.47 -1.08 -15.13
C ILE A 497 -21.39 -2.56 -14.78
N ALA A 498 -21.63 -3.43 -15.76
CA ALA A 498 -21.67 -4.87 -15.56
C ALA A 498 -20.98 -5.62 -16.71
N PRO A 499 -20.34 -6.79 -16.46
CA PRO A 499 -19.75 -7.63 -17.50
C PRO A 499 -20.75 -8.10 -18.59
#